data_AF-A0AA43F4A5-F1
#
_entry.id   AF-A0AA43F4A5-F1
#
_cell.length_a   1.000
_cell.length_b   1.000
_cell.length_c   1.000
_cell.angle_alpha   90.00
_cell.angle_beta   90.00
_cell.angle_gamma   90.00
#
_symmetry.space_group_name_H-M   'P 1'
#
loop_
_entity.id
_entity.type
_entity.pdbx_description
1 polymer ?
#
loop_
_entity_poly.entity_id
_entity_poly.type
_entity_poly.pdbx_seq_one_letter_code
_entity_poly.pdbx_strand_id
1 'polypeptide(L)'
;MQTVVRTLTLAFFAFSLGVTPLAIAAPAQQNKMKACNEQANKKGFGEGKGDERKAFLKECLSAKSVKGGSSKDTQQNKMKTCNKEAGEKQLKGDDRKKFMSDCLSA
;
A
#
# COMPACT_ATOMS: atom_id res chain seq x y z
N MET A 1 -37.78 -19.48 11.11
CA MET A 1 -37.00 -20.71 10.83
C MET A 1 -35.56 -20.44 10.38
N GLN A 2 -35.23 -19.31 9.75
CA GLN A 2 -33.81 -18.94 9.48
C GLN A 2 -33.07 -18.38 10.70
N THR A 3 -33.77 -17.91 11.73
CA THR A 3 -33.20 -17.35 12.96
C THR A 3 -32.61 -18.40 13.91
N VAL A 4 -32.86 -19.69 13.68
CA VAL A 4 -32.38 -20.81 14.51
C VAL A 4 -31.07 -21.41 13.96
N VAL A 5 -30.71 -21.12 12.71
CA VAL A 5 -29.45 -21.58 12.07
C VAL A 5 -28.23 -20.80 12.60
N ARG A 6 -28.47 -19.64 13.22
CA ARG A 6 -27.42 -18.68 13.63
C ARG A 6 -26.81 -18.97 15.01
N THR A 7 -27.29 -19.98 15.73
CA THR A 7 -26.90 -20.26 17.13
C THR A 7 -26.20 -21.61 17.34
N LEU A 8 -25.99 -22.41 16.29
CA LEU A 8 -25.47 -23.80 16.42
C LEU A 8 -24.12 -24.07 15.72
N THR A 9 -23.45 -23.04 15.20
CA THR A 9 -22.06 -23.11 14.69
C THR A 9 -21.06 -22.47 15.64
N LEU A 10 -21.33 -22.58 16.95
CA LEU A 10 -20.40 -22.31 18.04
C LEU A 10 -20.08 -23.63 18.75
N ALA A 11 -19.20 -24.45 18.18
CA ALA A 11 -18.35 -25.38 18.92
C ALA A 11 -17.29 -26.00 17.99
N PHE A 12 -16.05 -26.06 18.47
CA PHE A 12 -14.91 -26.81 17.90
C PHE A 12 -14.10 -26.19 16.74
N PHE A 13 -13.19 -25.24 17.05
CA PHE A 13 -11.78 -25.42 16.68
C PHE A 13 -10.84 -24.57 17.56
N ALA A 14 -10.14 -25.25 18.45
CA ALA A 14 -8.76 -24.99 18.90
C ALA A 14 -8.40 -23.59 19.45
N PHE A 15 -8.70 -23.40 20.73
CA PHE A 15 -7.82 -22.68 21.65
C PHE A 15 -6.51 -23.47 21.79
N SER A 16 -5.42 -23.02 21.16
CA SER A 16 -4.01 -23.28 21.54
C SER A 16 -3.06 -22.68 20.50
N LEU A 17 -2.28 -21.66 20.90
CA LEU A 17 -0.80 -21.63 20.81
C LEU A 17 -0.27 -20.21 21.08
N GLY A 18 0.35 -20.04 22.26
CA GLY A 18 1.64 -19.38 22.46
C GLY A 18 1.79 -17.91 22.05
N VAL A 19 1.62 -17.00 23.01
CA VAL A 19 2.25 -15.67 22.99
C VAL A 19 3.75 -15.85 23.27
N THR A 20 4.59 -15.61 22.27
CA THR A 20 6.01 -15.30 22.46
C THR A 20 6.20 -13.80 22.22
N PRO A 21 6.76 -13.03 23.18
CA PRO A 21 7.07 -11.63 22.94
C PRO A 21 8.37 -11.59 22.14
N LEU A 22 8.26 -11.49 20.81
CA LEU A 22 9.36 -10.98 20.00
C LEU A 22 9.51 -9.49 20.32
N ALA A 23 10.40 -9.18 21.25
CA ALA A 23 11.04 -7.89 21.34
C ALA A 23 11.87 -7.69 20.06
N ILE A 24 11.27 -7.09 19.04
CA ILE A 24 11.96 -6.66 17.82
C ILE A 24 12.17 -5.16 17.93
N ALA A 25 13.44 -4.77 17.85
CA ALA A 25 13.90 -3.40 17.76
C ALA A 25 12.98 -2.51 16.91
N ALA A 26 12.67 -1.33 17.44
CA ALA A 26 11.77 -0.37 16.83
C ALA A 26 12.06 -0.19 15.34
N PRO A 27 11.10 -0.48 14.44
CA PRO A 27 11.32 -0.26 13.02
C PRO A 27 11.27 1.25 12.79
N ALA A 28 12.36 1.82 12.26
CA ALA A 28 12.41 3.22 11.83
C ALA A 28 11.24 3.61 10.89
N GLN A 29 10.58 2.62 10.26
CA GLN A 29 9.39 2.79 9.45
C GLN A 29 8.12 3.16 10.25
N GLN A 30 7.92 2.68 11.47
CA GLN A 30 6.72 3.01 12.28
C GLN A 30 6.73 4.46 12.79
N ASN A 31 7.91 4.99 13.13
CA ASN A 31 8.05 6.37 13.61
C ASN A 31 7.68 7.42 12.56
N LYS A 32 7.93 7.14 11.28
CA LYS A 32 7.65 8.08 10.20
C LYS A 32 6.15 8.18 9.87
N MET A 33 5.45 7.05 9.86
CA MET A 33 4.00 7.05 9.63
C MET A 33 3.27 7.80 10.75
N LYS A 34 3.66 7.59 12.01
CA LYS A 34 3.12 8.34 13.15
C LYS A 34 3.43 9.84 13.05
N ALA A 35 4.67 10.22 12.76
CA ALA A 35 5.05 11.62 12.59
C ALA A 35 4.31 12.32 11.43
N CYS A 36 4.17 11.67 10.26
CA CYS A 36 3.41 12.22 9.14
C CYS A 36 1.92 12.33 9.46
N ASN A 37 1.36 11.36 10.21
CA ASN A 37 -0.03 11.39 10.64
C ASN A 37 -0.29 12.49 11.68
N GLU A 38 0.62 12.69 12.64
CA GLU A 38 0.58 13.81 13.58
C GLU A 38 0.69 15.16 12.88
N GLN A 39 1.59 15.30 11.90
CA GLN A 39 1.66 16.51 11.08
C GLN A 39 0.39 16.73 10.27
N ALA A 40 -0.25 15.67 9.78
CA ALA A 40 -1.51 15.77 9.05
C ALA A 40 -2.62 16.31 9.96
N ASN A 41 -2.70 15.79 11.19
CA ASN A 41 -3.65 16.27 12.20
C ASN A 41 -3.35 17.72 12.62
N LYS A 42 -2.07 18.08 12.85
CA LYS A 42 -1.65 19.46 13.16
C LYS A 42 -1.97 20.45 12.04
N LYS A 43 -1.98 20.01 10.78
CA LYS A 43 -2.40 20.81 9.62
C LYS A 43 -3.93 20.85 9.42
N GLY A 44 -4.70 20.24 10.30
CA GLY A 44 -6.16 20.26 10.23
C GLY A 44 -6.74 19.37 9.13
N PHE A 45 -6.00 18.33 8.71
CA PHE A 45 -6.49 17.29 7.79
C PHE A 45 -7.26 16.18 8.53
N GLY A 46 -8.10 16.56 9.50
CA GLY A 46 -8.94 15.66 10.32
C GLY A 46 -10.04 14.93 9.53
N GLU A 47 -10.85 14.13 10.23
CA GLU A 47 -11.95 13.32 9.65
C GLU A 47 -12.83 14.16 8.70
N GLY A 48 -12.87 13.76 7.43
CA GLY A 48 -13.57 14.46 6.35
C GLY A 48 -12.69 14.99 5.20
N LYS A 49 -11.37 15.11 5.40
CA LYS A 49 -10.41 15.58 4.37
C LYS A 49 -9.54 14.45 3.82
N GLY A 50 -10.20 13.37 3.39
CA GLY A 50 -9.55 12.11 3.01
C GLY A 50 -8.57 12.26 1.85
N ASP A 51 -8.93 13.05 0.84
CA ASP A 51 -8.08 13.27 -0.34
C ASP A 51 -6.89 14.17 -0.04
N GLU A 52 -7.07 15.29 0.68
CA GLU A 52 -5.95 16.16 1.04
C GLU A 52 -5.01 15.52 2.06
N ARG A 53 -5.56 14.76 3.01
CA ARG A 53 -4.76 13.97 3.96
C ARG A 53 -3.94 12.91 3.24
N LYS A 54 -4.52 12.24 2.24
CA LYS A 54 -3.81 11.22 1.45
C LYS A 54 -2.70 11.84 0.60
N ALA A 55 -2.95 13.00 -0.01
CA ALA A 55 -1.91 13.75 -0.73
C ALA A 55 -0.79 14.19 0.22
N PHE A 56 -1.13 14.75 1.39
CA PHE A 56 -0.15 15.18 2.39
C PHE A 56 0.65 14.00 2.97
N LEU A 57 -0.02 12.89 3.26
CA LEU A 57 0.63 11.68 3.76
C LEU A 57 1.56 11.08 2.70
N LYS A 58 1.13 11.07 1.43
CA LYS A 58 1.98 10.64 0.31
C LYS A 58 3.20 11.54 0.18
N GLU A 59 3.04 12.85 0.26
CA GLU A 59 4.14 13.80 0.19
C GLU A 59 5.11 13.64 1.38
N CYS A 60 4.60 13.59 2.61
CA CYS A 60 5.41 13.43 3.83
C CYS A 60 6.14 12.07 3.86
N LEU A 61 5.49 11.00 3.40
CA LEU A 61 6.12 9.70 3.27
C LEU A 61 7.13 9.66 2.11
N SER A 62 6.93 10.45 1.06
CA SER A 62 7.81 10.50 -0.12
C SER A 62 9.05 11.38 0.10
N ALA A 63 8.92 12.49 0.83
CA ALA A 63 9.99 13.47 1.07
C ALA A 63 11.22 12.90 1.82
N LYS A 64 11.07 11.77 2.54
CA LYS A 64 12.20 11.05 3.16
C LYS A 64 12.37 9.62 2.63
N SER A 65 11.63 9.21 1.59
CA SER A 65 11.83 7.91 0.92
C SER A 65 12.81 8.00 -0.25
N VAL A 66 13.63 9.05 -0.30
CA VAL A 66 14.80 9.15 -1.18
C VAL A 66 15.90 8.13 -0.86
N LYS A 67 15.75 7.33 0.20
CA LYS A 67 16.55 6.10 0.39
C LYS A 67 15.68 4.98 0.94
N GLY A 68 15.20 4.12 0.03
CA GLY A 68 14.69 2.78 0.35
C GLY A 68 13.16 2.65 0.40
N GLY A 69 12.60 2.16 -0.71
CA GLY A 69 11.54 1.14 -0.64
C GLY A 69 10.09 1.60 -0.48
N SER A 70 9.51 2.19 -1.54
CA SER A 70 8.10 1.94 -1.91
C SER A 70 8.04 1.31 -3.29
N SER A 71 8.78 0.20 -3.46
CA SER A 71 8.92 -0.52 -4.73
C SER A 71 7.57 -0.95 -5.32
N LYS A 72 6.57 -1.32 -4.50
CA LYS A 72 5.25 -1.71 -5.03
C LYS A 72 4.45 -0.54 -5.62
N ASP A 73 4.47 0.62 -4.99
CA ASP A 73 3.71 1.79 -5.47
C ASP A 73 4.40 2.41 -6.70
N THR A 74 5.74 2.44 -6.72
CA THR A 74 6.49 2.91 -7.89
C THR A 74 6.42 1.91 -9.04
N GLN A 75 6.55 0.60 -8.79
CA GLN A 75 6.41 -0.42 -9.83
C GLN A 75 5.00 -0.47 -10.40
N GLN A 76 3.96 -0.39 -9.57
CA GLN A 76 2.58 -0.42 -10.06
C GLN A 76 2.23 0.83 -10.86
N ASN A 77 2.71 2.01 -10.45
CA ASN A 77 2.52 3.24 -11.23
C ASN A 77 3.32 3.19 -12.54
N LYS A 78 4.56 2.70 -12.51
CA LYS A 78 5.39 2.52 -13.70
C LYS A 78 4.75 1.57 -14.70
N MET A 79 4.19 0.45 -14.23
CA MET A 79 3.45 -0.50 -15.06
C MET A 79 2.24 0.15 -15.74
N LYS A 80 1.49 1.00 -15.05
CA LYS A 80 0.35 1.73 -15.65
C LYS A 80 0.82 2.69 -16.74
N THR A 81 1.88 3.45 -16.48
CA THR A 81 2.46 4.37 -17.47
C THR A 81 2.95 3.63 -18.71
N CYS A 82 3.76 2.57 -18.55
CA CYS A 82 4.23 1.75 -19.66
C CYS A 82 3.08 1.14 -20.47
N ASN A 83 1.99 0.71 -19.83
CA ASN A 83 0.81 0.21 -20.54
C ASN A 83 0.06 1.28 -21.32
N LYS A 84 -0.07 2.48 -20.77
CA LYS A 84 -0.69 3.62 -21.47
C LYS A 84 0.11 4.01 -22.70
N GLU A 85 1.42 4.17 -22.56
CA GLU A 85 2.31 4.54 -23.67
C GLU A 85 2.35 3.46 -24.76
N ALA A 86 2.34 2.18 -24.38
CA ALA A 86 2.25 1.10 -25.35
C ALA A 86 0.94 1.15 -26.16
N GLY A 87 -0.17 1.51 -25.51
CA GLY A 87 -1.48 1.70 -26.15
C GLY A 87 -1.51 2.91 -27.08
N GLU A 88 -0.93 4.03 -26.67
CA GLU A 88 -0.81 5.25 -27.48
C GLU A 88 0.08 5.04 -28.71
N LYS A 89 1.16 4.28 -28.56
CA LYS A 89 2.01 3.82 -29.66
C LYS A 89 1.40 2.67 -30.47
N GLN A 90 0.19 2.22 -30.11
CA GLN A 90 -0.54 1.11 -30.72
C GLN A 90 0.28 -0.19 -30.86
N LEU A 91 1.25 -0.40 -29.96
CA LEU A 91 2.14 -1.55 -29.98
C LEU A 91 1.33 -2.82 -29.68
N LYS A 92 1.55 -3.86 -30.48
CA LYS A 92 0.90 -5.18 -30.32
C LYS A 92 1.94 -6.29 -30.47
N GLY A 93 1.58 -7.49 -30.04
CA GLY A 93 2.45 -8.66 -30.15
C GLY A 93 3.80 -8.45 -29.46
N ASP A 94 4.88 -8.82 -30.14
CA ASP A 94 6.24 -8.78 -29.61
C ASP A 94 6.77 -7.36 -29.37
N ASP A 95 6.32 -6.38 -30.17
CA ASP A 95 6.73 -4.98 -30.00
C ASP A 95 6.25 -4.40 -28.67
N ARG A 96 5.03 -4.75 -28.24
CA ARG A 96 4.51 -4.35 -26.92
C ARG A 96 5.30 -5.00 -25.80
N LYS A 97 5.68 -6.27 -25.93
CA LYS A 97 6.43 -6.99 -24.90
C LYS A 97 7.82 -6.40 -24.73
N LYS A 98 8.52 -6.15 -25.84
CA LYS A 98 9.84 -5.52 -25.83
C LYS A 98 9.79 -4.13 -25.20
N PHE A 99 8.84 -3.30 -25.66
CA PHE A 99 8.62 -1.97 -25.06
C PHE A 99 8.30 -2.04 -23.56
N MET A 100 7.45 -2.98 -23.14
CA MET A 100 7.11 -3.14 -21.73
C MET A 100 8.33 -3.55 -20.90
N SER A 101 9.16 -4.46 -21.41
CA SER A 101 10.38 -4.90 -20.74
C SER A 101 11.37 -3.75 -20.59
N ASP A 102 11.64 -3.01 -21.67
CA ASP A 102 12.55 -1.86 -21.66
C ASP A 102 12.01 -0.76 -20.73
N CYS A 103 10.73 -0.42 -20.85
CA CYS A 103 10.07 0.59 -20.02
C CYS A 103 10.08 0.20 -18.54
N LEU A 104 9.79 -1.06 -18.19
CA LEU A 104 9.78 -1.55 -16.81
C LEU A 104 11.18 -1.74 -16.23
N SER A 105 12.21 -1.84 -17.05
CA SER A 105 13.61 -1.99 -16.62
C SER A 105 14.34 -0.66 -16.39
N ALA A 106 13.82 0.46 -16.94
CA ALA A 106 14.36 1.81 -16.77
C ALA A 106 14.41 2.34 -15.33
#